data_AF-A0AAU9THS0-F1
#
_entry.id   AF-A0AAU9THS0-F1
#
_cell.length_a   1.000
_cell.length_b   1.000
_cell.length_c   1.000
_cell.angle_alpha   90.00
_cell.angle_beta   90.00
_cell.angle_gamma   90.00
#
_symmetry.space_group_name_H-M   'P 1'
#
loop_
_entity.id
_entity.type
_entity.pdbx_description
1 polymer ?
#
loop_
_entity_poly.entity_id
_entity_poly.type
_entity_poly.pdbx_seq_one_letter_code
_entity_poly.pdbx_strand_id
1 'polypeptide(L)'
;MFVVVEYIDEETLDNEYEDEDYLMDSDEYNDAENYQRELMNKKSLTNVSNHVSNKTKEEDSLELLKLFTEVQKMQRQAVSLKEKLKSRMKIYKRQTRFLSRVKEIIEMKKNILNQRRKKKSRILLSLQDKIREDTNGLVLAMPTRHTDDLKNFALSIYKYSPQAYIYIRNTLRTLLPSTEVLESWVSSGYEPKNALSNSNLIKVVSELTDAELSCKVSLR
;
A
#
# COMPACT_ATOMS: atom_id res chain seq x y z
N MET A 1 -10.62 -41.18 5.25
CA MET A 1 -10.79 -39.96 6.06
C MET A 1 -10.97 -38.82 5.06
N PHE A 2 -12.21 -38.37 4.86
CA PHE A 2 -12.54 -37.38 3.83
C PHE A 2 -12.43 -35.98 4.43
N VAL A 3 -11.66 -35.10 3.79
CA VAL A 3 -11.55 -33.69 4.15
C VAL A 3 -12.67 -32.94 3.43
N VAL A 4 -13.61 -32.37 4.20
CA VAL A 4 -14.66 -31.50 3.70
C VAL A 4 -14.00 -30.15 3.40
N VAL A 5 -13.90 -29.80 2.12
CA VAL A 5 -13.48 -28.46 1.68
C VAL A 5 -14.75 -27.62 1.60
N GLU A 6 -14.98 -26.78 2.61
CA GLU A 6 -15.99 -25.72 2.53
C GLU A 6 -15.53 -24.67 1.52
N TYR A 7 -16.20 -24.64 0.37
CA TYR A 7 -16.09 -23.54 -0.58
C TYR A 7 -16.91 -22.38 -0.04
N ILE A 8 -16.24 -21.28 0.30
CA ILE A 8 -16.89 -19.99 0.57
C ILE A 8 -17.24 -19.39 -0.78
N ASP A 9 -18.54 -19.27 -1.05
CA ASP A 9 -19.10 -18.76 -2.30
C ASP A 9 -18.75 -17.28 -2.47
N GLU A 10 -17.93 -16.95 -3.48
CA GLU A 10 -17.39 -15.59 -3.72
C GLU A 10 -18.44 -14.60 -4.30
N GLU A 11 -19.69 -15.03 -4.54
CA GLU A 11 -20.74 -14.19 -5.16
C GLU A 11 -21.65 -13.42 -4.17
N THR A 12 -21.48 -13.57 -2.85
CA THR A 12 -22.39 -12.92 -1.87
C THR A 12 -21.84 -11.62 -1.24
N LEU A 13 -20.75 -11.06 -1.76
CA LEU A 13 -20.08 -9.87 -1.18
C LEU A 13 -20.35 -8.54 -1.91
N ASP A 14 -21.22 -8.52 -2.92
CA ASP A 14 -21.75 -7.29 -3.54
C ASP A 14 -23.16 -6.98 -3.02
N ASN A 15 -23.32 -6.95 -1.69
CA ASN A 15 -24.45 -6.22 -1.10
C ASN A 15 -24.16 -4.73 -1.27
N GLU A 16 -24.60 -4.19 -2.40
CA GLU A 16 -24.89 -2.78 -2.58
C GLU A 16 -25.80 -2.33 -1.42
N TYR A 17 -25.21 -1.66 -0.44
CA TYR A 17 -25.97 -0.93 0.57
C TYR A 17 -26.61 0.29 -0.12
N GLU A 18 -27.75 0.04 -0.77
CA GLU A 18 -28.79 1.05 -0.94
C GLU A 18 -29.30 1.44 0.45
N ASP A 19 -28.62 2.37 1.13
CA ASP A 19 -29.18 3.07 2.29
C ASP A 19 -30.08 4.22 1.80
N GLU A 20 -31.18 3.84 1.13
CA GLU A 20 -32.42 4.58 1.25
C GLU A 20 -32.98 4.31 2.65
N ASP A 21 -32.76 5.22 3.60
CA ASP A 21 -33.66 5.37 4.74
C ASP A 21 -33.57 6.78 5.37
N TYR A 22 -34.56 7.58 4.97
CA TYR A 22 -35.42 8.36 5.85
C TYR A 22 -35.08 8.33 7.36
N LEU A 23 -34.73 9.49 7.92
CA LEU A 23 -35.17 9.81 9.28
C LEU A 23 -35.51 11.30 9.38
N MET A 24 -36.79 11.57 9.13
CA MET A 24 -37.53 12.71 9.65
C MET A 24 -37.54 12.61 11.18
N ASP A 25 -37.11 13.67 11.85
CA ASP A 25 -37.41 13.99 13.26
C ASP A 25 -37.48 15.53 13.28
N SER A 26 -38.60 16.26 13.26
CA SER A 26 -39.96 16.17 13.85
C SER A 26 -40.12 16.35 15.35
N ASP A 27 -39.05 16.52 16.13
CA ASP A 27 -39.18 16.48 17.61
C ASP A 27 -38.71 17.76 18.35
N GLU A 28 -38.94 18.97 17.81
CA GLU A 28 -38.62 20.18 18.60
C GLU A 28 -39.43 21.44 18.23
N TYR A 29 -40.75 21.31 18.08
CA TYR A 29 -41.64 22.45 17.82
C TYR A 29 -42.67 22.77 18.91
N ASN A 30 -42.73 22.03 20.03
CA ASN A 30 -43.79 22.24 21.03
C ASN A 30 -43.44 23.15 22.23
N ASP A 31 -42.17 23.56 22.42
CA ASP A 31 -41.77 24.26 23.66
C ASP A 31 -41.59 25.79 23.51
N ALA A 32 -41.70 26.31 22.27
CA ALA A 32 -41.43 27.74 22.00
C ALA A 32 -42.68 28.63 22.09
N GLU A 33 -43.90 28.10 21.91
CA GLU A 33 -45.12 28.93 21.95
C GLU A 33 -45.57 29.30 23.37
N ASN A 34 -45.12 28.58 24.40
CA ASN A 34 -45.58 28.80 25.77
C ASN A 34 -44.90 30.03 26.42
N TYR A 35 -43.65 30.34 26.08
CA TYR A 35 -42.90 31.46 26.69
C TYR A 35 -43.30 32.85 26.18
N GLN A 36 -43.79 32.97 24.94
CA GLN A 36 -44.22 34.27 24.40
C GLN A 36 -45.58 34.70 24.95
N ARG A 37 -46.45 33.74 25.32
CA ARG A 37 -47.79 34.03 25.84
C ARG A 37 -47.76 34.55 27.29
N GLU A 38 -46.76 34.18 28.08
CA GLU A 38 -46.58 34.67 29.46
C GLU A 38 -46.08 36.12 29.57
N LEU A 39 -45.34 36.62 28.59
CA LEU A 39 -44.74 37.97 28.63
C LEU A 39 -45.72 39.10 28.30
N MET A 40 -46.83 38.80 27.62
CA MET A 40 -47.82 39.80 27.19
C MET A 40 -48.92 40.07 28.24
N ASN A 41 -49.01 39.27 29.32
CA ASN A 41 -50.17 39.28 30.23
C ASN A 41 -49.96 40.03 31.57
N LYS A 42 -48.85 40.78 31.74
CA LYS A 42 -48.44 41.33 33.06
C LYS A 42 -48.20 42.84 33.12
N LYS A 43 -48.91 43.66 32.34
CA LYS A 43 -48.91 45.12 32.55
C LYS A 43 -50.32 45.72 32.54
N SER A 44 -50.97 45.60 33.69
CA SER A 44 -51.97 46.54 34.17
C SER A 44 -51.58 46.94 35.60
N LEU A 45 -51.98 48.15 36.02
CA LEU A 45 -51.71 48.88 37.29
C LEU A 45 -50.50 49.83 37.23
N THR A 46 -50.54 51.10 37.67
CA THR A 46 -51.57 52.00 38.22
C THR A 46 -51.00 53.42 38.23
N ASN A 47 -51.84 54.42 37.99
CA ASN A 47 -51.55 55.84 38.15
C ASN A 47 -51.35 56.19 39.64
N VAL A 48 -50.23 56.84 39.98
CA VAL A 48 -50.09 57.62 41.22
C VAL A 48 -49.49 58.98 40.86
N SER A 49 -50.31 60.01 41.07
CA SER A 49 -49.96 61.44 40.99
C SER A 49 -48.93 61.78 42.06
N ASN A 50 -47.91 62.58 41.72
CA ASN A 50 -47.25 63.47 42.67
C ASN A 50 -46.53 64.65 41.98
N HIS A 51 -46.97 65.83 42.35
CA HIS A 51 -46.62 67.15 41.84
C HIS A 51 -45.43 67.72 42.62
N VAL A 52 -44.20 67.70 42.07
CA VAL A 52 -43.00 68.43 42.55
C VAL A 52 -41.95 68.48 41.43
N SER A 53 -41.40 69.67 41.14
CA SER A 53 -40.19 69.94 40.31
C SER A 53 -40.20 69.42 38.86
N ASN A 54 -40.64 70.26 37.92
CA ASN A 54 -40.72 69.91 36.49
C ASN A 54 -39.35 69.84 35.77
N LYS A 55 -38.27 70.42 36.31
CA LYS A 55 -36.95 70.43 35.62
C LYS A 55 -36.12 69.16 35.84
N THR A 56 -36.11 68.60 37.05
CA THR A 56 -35.36 67.36 37.35
C THR A 56 -36.10 66.11 36.88
N LYS A 57 -37.43 66.12 36.89
CA LYS A 57 -38.26 65.00 36.40
C LYS A 57 -38.13 64.77 34.90
N GLU A 58 -37.94 65.83 34.12
CA GLU A 58 -37.74 65.72 32.68
C GLU A 58 -36.39 65.05 32.35
N GLU A 59 -35.31 65.40 33.03
CA GLU A 59 -34.00 64.75 32.86
C GLU A 59 -34.04 63.27 33.27
N ASP A 60 -34.63 62.95 34.43
CA ASP A 60 -34.80 61.57 34.89
C ASP A 60 -35.65 60.74 33.91
N SER A 61 -36.69 61.33 33.33
CA SER A 61 -37.55 60.67 32.35
C SER A 61 -36.81 60.40 31.03
N LEU A 62 -35.90 61.29 30.63
CA LEU A 62 -35.12 61.20 29.40
C LEU A 62 -33.99 60.17 29.56
N GLU A 63 -33.38 60.10 30.75
CA GLU A 63 -32.43 59.05 31.12
C GLU A 63 -33.09 57.67 31.20
N LEU A 64 -34.30 57.59 31.77
CA LEU A 64 -35.10 56.36 31.80
C LEU A 64 -35.45 55.89 30.38
N LEU A 65 -35.81 56.81 29.47
CA LEU A 65 -36.08 56.49 28.07
C LEU A 65 -34.82 55.97 27.36
N LYS A 66 -33.66 56.60 27.59
CA LYS A 66 -32.37 56.12 27.06
C LYS A 66 -32.05 54.71 27.54
N LEU A 67 -32.17 54.47 28.85
CA LEU A 67 -32.00 53.13 29.44
C LEU A 67 -32.94 52.11 28.81
N PHE A 68 -34.21 52.47 28.62
CA PHE A 68 -35.19 51.59 27.98
C PHE A 68 -34.81 51.25 26.53
N THR A 69 -34.35 52.24 25.76
CA THR A 69 -33.88 52.00 24.39
C THR A 69 -32.63 51.14 24.35
N GLU A 70 -31.70 51.32 25.29
CA GLU A 70 -30.48 50.51 25.39
C GLU A 70 -30.82 49.06 25.77
N VAL A 71 -31.71 48.86 26.75
CA VAL A 71 -32.21 47.53 27.13
C VAL A 71 -32.92 46.85 25.97
N GLN A 72 -33.76 47.56 25.22
CA GLN A 72 -34.41 47.00 24.03
C GLN A 72 -33.41 46.62 22.95
N LYS A 73 -32.38 47.44 22.73
CA LYS A 73 -31.30 47.15 21.78
C LYS A 73 -30.50 45.91 22.21
N MET A 74 -30.15 45.80 23.48
CA MET A 74 -29.49 44.62 24.04
C MET A 74 -30.37 43.36 23.93
N GLN A 75 -31.67 43.47 24.19
CA GLN A 75 -32.62 42.36 24.03
C GLN A 75 -32.68 41.87 22.57
N ARG A 76 -32.75 42.78 21.59
CA ARG A 76 -32.71 42.41 20.17
C ARG A 76 -31.41 41.71 19.79
N GLN A 77 -30.27 42.21 20.30
CA GLN A 77 -28.97 41.57 20.08
C GLN A 77 -28.90 40.17 20.71
N ALA A 78 -29.41 40.01 21.93
CA ALA A 78 -29.44 38.72 22.62
C ALA A 78 -30.29 37.68 21.85
N VAL A 79 -31.46 38.08 21.34
CA VAL A 79 -32.31 37.20 20.51
C VAL A 79 -31.58 36.82 19.22
N SER A 80 -30.99 37.79 18.51
CA SER A 80 -30.23 37.51 17.28
C SER A 80 -29.04 36.56 17.52
N LEU A 81 -28.32 36.74 18.63
CA LEU A 81 -27.21 35.86 19.00
C LEU A 81 -27.70 34.45 19.34
N LYS A 82 -28.81 34.32 20.06
CA LYS A 82 -29.42 33.02 20.38
C LYS A 82 -29.81 32.26 19.11
N GLU A 83 -30.43 32.94 18.14
CA GLU A 83 -30.80 32.34 16.85
C GLU A 83 -29.58 31.91 16.04
N LYS A 84 -28.55 32.77 15.96
CA LYS A 84 -27.27 32.44 15.31
C LYS A 84 -26.58 31.25 15.97
N LEU A 85 -26.63 31.14 17.29
CA LEU A 85 -26.08 29.99 18.01
C LEU A 85 -26.87 28.72 17.67
N LYS A 86 -28.21 28.79 17.67
CA LYS A 86 -29.07 27.66 17.33
C LYS A 86 -28.81 27.15 15.92
N SER A 87 -28.70 28.03 14.93
CA SER A 87 -28.40 27.65 13.54
C SER A 87 -27.00 27.05 13.39
N ARG A 88 -25.99 27.65 14.02
CA ARG A 88 -24.62 27.11 14.02
C ARG A 88 -24.53 25.75 14.70
N MET A 89 -25.24 25.54 15.80
CA MET A 89 -25.26 24.27 16.51
C MET A 89 -25.90 23.15 15.67
N LYS A 90 -26.95 23.46 14.90
CA LYS A 90 -27.54 22.51 13.93
C LYS A 90 -26.54 22.11 12.85
N ILE A 91 -25.80 23.07 12.30
CA ILE A 91 -24.76 22.81 11.29
C ILE A 91 -23.64 21.96 11.89
N TYR A 92 -23.17 22.32 13.08
CA TYR A 92 -22.14 21.56 13.80
C TYR A 92 -22.54 20.10 14.00
N LYS A 93 -23.76 19.83 14.50
CA LYS A 93 -24.27 18.46 14.68
C LYS A 93 -24.29 17.68 13.35
N ARG A 94 -24.70 18.31 12.25
CA ARG A 94 -24.66 17.69 10.91
C ARG A 94 -23.23 17.35 10.50
N GLN A 95 -22.32 18.32 10.60
CA GLN A 95 -20.90 18.12 10.27
C GLN A 95 -20.26 17.01 11.10
N THR A 96 -20.55 16.93 12.41
CA THR A 96 -20.03 15.88 13.29
C THR A 96 -20.51 14.48 12.85
N ARG A 97 -21.77 14.34 12.39
CA ARG A 97 -22.26 13.07 11.84
C ARG A 97 -21.53 12.69 10.56
N PHE A 98 -21.40 13.62 9.61
CA PHE A 98 -20.65 13.37 8.37
C PHE A 98 -19.19 13.00 8.65
N LEU A 99 -18.55 13.70 9.58
CA LEU A 99 -17.17 13.44 9.97
C LEU A 99 -17.00 12.06 10.63
N SER A 100 -18.01 11.60 11.38
CA SER A 100 -18.00 10.25 11.97
C SER A 100 -18.09 9.17 10.89
N ARG A 101 -18.99 9.33 9.91
CA ARG A 101 -19.08 8.43 8.74
C ARG A 101 -17.77 8.37 7.95
N VAL A 102 -17.14 9.52 7.71
CA VAL A 102 -15.85 9.56 7.01
C VAL A 102 -14.76 8.83 7.80
N LYS A 103 -14.73 8.96 9.13
CA LYS A 103 -13.80 8.21 9.99
C LYS A 103 -14.00 6.70 9.88
N GLU A 104 -15.25 6.24 9.88
CA GLU A 104 -15.58 4.82 9.72
C GLU A 104 -15.10 4.28 8.37
N ILE A 105 -15.35 5.01 7.28
CA ILE A 105 -14.87 4.64 5.93
C ILE A 105 -13.34 4.56 5.89
N ILE A 106 -12.65 5.53 6.49
CA ILE A 106 -11.18 5.52 6.57
C ILE A 106 -10.68 4.28 7.32
N GLU A 107 -11.28 3.94 8.46
CA GLU A 107 -10.88 2.78 9.24
C GLU A 107 -11.13 1.47 8.48
N MET A 108 -12.27 1.37 7.78
CA MET A 108 -12.57 0.23 6.91
C MET A 108 -11.52 0.06 5.80
N LYS A 109 -11.18 1.14 5.08
CA LYS A 109 -10.15 1.11 4.02
C LYS A 109 -8.77 0.73 4.57
N LYS A 110 -8.41 1.22 5.76
CA LYS A 110 -7.18 0.86 6.45
C LYS A 110 -7.13 -0.62 6.82
N ASN A 111 -8.24 -1.18 7.28
CA ASN A 111 -8.35 -2.61 7.57
C ASN A 111 -8.19 -3.47 6.32
N ILE A 112 -8.84 -3.10 5.21
CA ILE A 112 -8.68 -3.79 3.92
C ILE A 112 -7.22 -3.75 3.44
N LEU A 113 -6.56 -2.58 3.54
CA LEU A 113 -5.16 -2.42 3.14
C LEU A 113 -4.23 -3.30 4.00
N ASN A 114 -4.47 -3.36 5.31
CA ASN A 114 -3.74 -4.24 6.22
C ASN A 114 -3.95 -5.72 5.89
N GLN A 115 -5.18 -6.14 5.59
CA GLN A 115 -5.46 -7.51 5.15
C GLN A 115 -4.74 -7.85 3.83
N ARG A 116 -4.77 -6.95 2.84
CA ARG A 116 -4.03 -7.11 1.58
C ARG A 116 -2.51 -7.22 1.82
N ARG A 117 -1.96 -6.40 2.71
CA ARG A 117 -0.54 -6.48 3.09
C ARG A 117 -0.20 -7.82 3.75
N LYS A 118 -1.04 -8.31 4.67
CA LYS A 118 -0.89 -9.63 5.30
C LYS A 118 -0.96 -10.76 4.27
N LYS A 119 -1.92 -10.73 3.34
CA LYS A 119 -2.01 -11.71 2.23
C LYS A 119 -0.75 -11.70 1.37
N LYS A 120 -0.26 -10.53 0.95
CA LYS A 120 0.99 -10.40 0.18
C LYS A 120 2.20 -10.94 0.94
N SER A 121 2.30 -10.67 2.24
CA SER A 121 3.34 -11.21 3.11
C SER A 121 3.27 -12.74 3.21
N ARG A 122 2.08 -13.34 3.35
CA ARG A 122 1.92 -14.80 3.35
C ARG A 122 2.29 -15.43 2.01
N ILE A 123 1.90 -14.81 0.91
CA ILE A 123 2.25 -15.27 -0.44
C ILE A 123 3.77 -15.21 -0.64
N LEU A 124 4.42 -14.13 -0.19
CA LEU A 124 5.89 -14.01 -0.23
C LEU A 124 6.58 -15.07 0.62
N LEU A 125 6.08 -15.36 1.83
CA LEU A 125 6.62 -16.41 2.69
C LEU A 125 6.40 -17.79 2.07
N SER A 126 5.21 -18.06 1.52
CA SER A 126 4.91 -19.30 0.79
C SER A 126 5.76 -19.44 -0.47
N LEU A 127 6.04 -18.36 -1.20
CA LEU A 127 6.99 -18.34 -2.32
C LEU A 127 8.40 -18.62 -1.84
N GLN A 128 8.83 -18.07 -0.70
CA GLN A 128 10.14 -18.36 -0.12
C GLN A 128 10.24 -19.81 0.36
N ASP A 129 9.20 -20.34 0.99
CA ASP A 129 9.13 -21.73 1.43
C ASP A 129 9.10 -22.66 0.22
N LYS A 130 8.34 -22.33 -0.83
CA LYS A 130 8.35 -23.07 -2.10
C LYS A 130 9.68 -22.96 -2.82
N ILE A 131 10.32 -21.79 -2.86
CA ILE A 131 11.69 -21.64 -3.39
C ILE A 131 12.68 -22.44 -2.55
N ARG A 132 12.51 -22.53 -1.21
CA ARG A 132 13.38 -23.32 -0.32
C ARG A 132 13.15 -24.82 -0.51
N GLU A 133 11.92 -25.27 -0.68
CA GLU A 133 11.57 -26.65 -0.98
C GLU A 133 12.03 -27.04 -2.39
N ASP A 134 11.78 -26.17 -3.37
CA ASP A 134 12.27 -26.31 -4.73
C ASP A 134 13.80 -26.26 -4.72
N THR A 135 14.48 -25.35 -4.01
CA THR A 135 15.94 -25.41 -3.91
C THR A 135 16.41 -26.63 -3.15
N ASN A 136 15.77 -27.12 -2.09
CA ASN A 136 16.21 -28.33 -1.41
C ASN A 136 15.97 -29.62 -2.23
N GLY A 137 14.86 -29.68 -3.00
CA GLY A 137 14.53 -30.80 -3.89
C GLY A 137 15.26 -30.73 -5.25
N LEU A 138 15.51 -29.52 -5.76
CA LEU A 138 16.27 -29.24 -6.98
C LEU A 138 17.78 -29.17 -6.70
N VAL A 139 18.25 -28.95 -5.47
CA VAL A 139 19.68 -29.10 -5.07
C VAL A 139 20.08 -30.57 -4.94
N LEU A 140 19.12 -31.48 -4.72
CA LEU A 140 19.37 -32.92 -4.87
C LEU A 140 19.45 -33.37 -6.34
N ALA A 141 18.96 -32.56 -7.28
CA ALA A 141 19.00 -32.85 -8.73
C ALA A 141 19.93 -31.93 -9.55
N MET A 142 20.38 -30.81 -8.99
CA MET A 142 21.39 -29.94 -9.58
C MET A 142 22.77 -30.52 -9.28
N PRO A 143 23.62 -30.76 -10.30
CA PRO A 143 25.02 -31.09 -10.07
C PRO A 143 25.70 -29.88 -9.41
N THR A 144 25.70 -29.81 -8.08
CA THR A 144 26.51 -28.86 -7.30
C THR A 144 28.00 -29.12 -7.49
N ARG A 145 28.36 -30.25 -8.10
CA ARG A 145 29.70 -30.57 -8.57
C ARG A 145 29.72 -30.42 -10.08
N HIS A 146 30.53 -29.50 -10.57
CA HIS A 146 30.90 -29.46 -11.99
C HIS A 146 31.40 -30.86 -12.38
N THR A 147 30.69 -31.52 -13.29
CA THR A 147 31.11 -32.81 -13.84
C THR A 147 32.48 -32.67 -14.47
N ASP A 148 33.32 -33.70 -14.41
CA ASP A 148 34.69 -33.60 -14.93
C ASP A 148 34.72 -33.30 -16.43
N ASP A 149 33.72 -33.72 -17.21
CA ASP A 149 33.59 -33.37 -18.64
C ASP A 149 33.35 -31.88 -18.85
N LEU A 150 32.48 -31.28 -18.03
CA LEU A 150 32.22 -29.84 -18.03
C LEU A 150 33.48 -29.05 -17.62
N LYS A 151 34.22 -29.55 -16.61
CA LYS A 151 35.50 -28.95 -16.21
C LYS A 151 36.51 -29.02 -17.36
N ASN A 152 36.64 -30.16 -18.01
CA ASN A 152 37.55 -30.35 -19.15
C ASN A 152 37.17 -29.46 -20.34
N PHE A 153 35.87 -29.36 -20.65
CA PHE A 153 35.35 -28.48 -21.71
C PHE A 153 35.59 -27.00 -21.40
N ALA A 154 35.31 -26.57 -20.17
CA ALA A 154 35.50 -25.18 -19.78
C ALA A 154 36.99 -24.80 -19.75
N LEU A 155 37.84 -25.67 -19.19
CA LEU A 155 39.29 -25.45 -19.13
C LEU A 155 39.95 -25.52 -20.50
N SER A 156 39.46 -26.35 -21.44
CA SER A 156 40.05 -26.43 -22.78
C SER A 156 39.85 -25.13 -23.55
N ILE A 157 38.64 -24.57 -23.55
CA ILE A 157 38.36 -23.29 -24.20
C ILE A 157 39.11 -22.17 -23.50
N TYR A 158 39.06 -22.12 -22.16
CA TYR A 158 39.72 -21.08 -21.38
C TYR A 158 41.24 -21.08 -21.54
N LYS A 159 41.89 -22.26 -21.65
CA LYS A 159 43.34 -22.39 -21.87
C LYS A 159 43.79 -21.82 -23.23
N TYR A 160 43.00 -21.98 -24.28
CA TYR A 160 43.36 -21.49 -25.62
C TYR A 160 42.88 -20.05 -25.91
N SER A 161 41.71 -19.66 -25.40
CA SER A 161 41.17 -18.30 -25.57
C SER A 161 40.19 -17.94 -24.44
N PRO A 162 40.67 -17.25 -23.39
CA PRO A 162 39.81 -16.76 -22.31
C PRO A 162 38.70 -15.83 -22.82
N GLN A 163 38.98 -15.02 -23.84
CA GLN A 163 38.02 -14.08 -24.42
C GLN A 163 36.88 -14.82 -25.14
N ALA A 164 37.19 -15.91 -25.86
CA ALA A 164 36.18 -16.76 -26.48
C ALA A 164 35.30 -17.45 -25.43
N TYR A 165 35.90 -17.89 -24.32
CA TYR A 165 35.16 -18.48 -23.21
C TYR A 165 34.12 -17.49 -22.62
N ILE A 166 34.52 -16.25 -22.34
CA ILE A 166 33.63 -15.20 -21.82
C ILE A 166 32.50 -14.91 -22.81
N TYR A 167 32.83 -14.83 -24.10
CA TYR A 167 31.84 -14.60 -25.16
C TYR A 167 30.79 -15.72 -25.20
N ILE A 168 31.22 -17.00 -25.21
CA ILE A 168 30.33 -18.17 -25.23
C ILE A 168 29.45 -18.22 -23.98
N ARG A 169 30.02 -17.96 -22.81
CA ARG A 169 29.29 -17.93 -21.54
C ARG A 169 28.18 -16.87 -21.54
N ASN A 170 28.49 -15.66 -22.02
CA ASN A 170 27.55 -14.54 -22.00
C ASN A 170 26.48 -14.65 -23.09
N THR A 171 26.83 -15.13 -24.28
CA THR A 171 25.91 -15.22 -25.42
C THR A 171 24.95 -16.40 -25.31
N LEU A 172 25.45 -17.56 -24.89
CA LEU A 172 24.64 -18.79 -24.87
C LEU A 172 23.90 -19.01 -23.55
N ARG A 173 24.00 -18.08 -22.57
CA ARG A 173 23.45 -18.22 -21.20
C ARG A 173 23.69 -19.62 -20.62
N THR A 174 24.88 -20.17 -20.85
CA THR A 174 25.24 -21.54 -20.50
C THR A 174 25.53 -21.66 -19.01
N LEU A 175 25.38 -22.88 -18.47
CA LEU A 175 25.80 -23.25 -17.10
C LEU A 175 27.33 -23.34 -16.95
N LEU A 176 28.08 -22.57 -17.74
CA LEU A 176 29.54 -22.58 -17.71
C LEU A 176 30.06 -21.88 -16.43
N PRO A 177 31.08 -22.46 -15.76
CA PRO A 177 31.70 -21.89 -14.57
C PRO A 177 32.14 -20.43 -14.74
N SER A 178 32.17 -19.65 -13.65
CA SER A 178 32.74 -18.29 -13.70
C SER A 178 34.26 -18.34 -13.93
N THR A 179 34.83 -17.23 -14.40
CA THR A 179 36.28 -17.10 -14.61
C THR A 179 37.07 -17.28 -13.32
N GLU A 180 36.56 -16.79 -12.19
CA GLU A 180 37.17 -16.98 -10.85
C GLU A 180 37.28 -18.47 -10.47
N VAL A 181 36.27 -19.26 -10.81
CA VAL A 181 36.27 -20.71 -10.57
C VAL A 181 37.31 -21.41 -11.45
N LEU A 182 37.45 -20.98 -12.71
CA LEU A 182 38.47 -21.51 -13.62
C LEU A 182 39.88 -21.16 -13.17
N GLU A 183 40.11 -19.93 -12.73
CA GLU A 183 41.41 -19.49 -12.19
C GLU A 183 41.79 -20.28 -10.93
N SER A 184 40.81 -20.57 -10.06
CA SER A 184 40.99 -21.46 -8.92
C SER A 184 41.39 -22.88 -9.34
N TRP A 185 40.78 -23.44 -10.40
CA TRP A 185 41.14 -24.77 -10.91
C TRP A 185 42.53 -24.80 -11.53
N VAL A 186 42.87 -23.80 -12.34
CA VAL A 186 44.22 -23.67 -12.92
C VAL A 186 45.26 -23.54 -11.81
N SER A 187 44.99 -22.72 -10.80
CA SER A 187 45.88 -22.55 -9.63
C SER A 187 46.01 -23.81 -8.79
N SER A 188 44.96 -24.64 -8.76
CA SER A 188 44.96 -25.94 -8.08
C SER A 188 45.62 -27.06 -8.91
N GLY A 189 46.19 -26.74 -10.08
CA GLY A 189 46.90 -27.68 -10.94
C GLY A 189 46.00 -28.54 -11.83
N TYR A 190 44.72 -28.18 -12.02
CA TYR A 190 43.86 -28.86 -12.98
C TYR A 190 44.19 -28.43 -14.40
N GLU A 191 44.58 -29.41 -15.22
CA GLU A 191 44.74 -29.22 -16.65
C GLU A 191 43.59 -29.87 -17.42
N PRO A 192 43.17 -29.28 -18.55
CA PRO A 192 42.19 -29.94 -19.41
C PRO A 192 42.78 -31.28 -19.86
N LYS A 193 42.04 -32.37 -19.61
CA LYS A 193 42.35 -33.70 -20.14
C LYS A 193 42.10 -33.72 -21.64
N ASN A 194 42.90 -32.96 -22.40
CA ASN A 194 42.93 -33.08 -23.84
C ASN A 194 43.48 -34.48 -24.15
N ALA A 195 42.80 -35.21 -25.02
CA ALA A 195 43.24 -36.52 -25.51
C ALA A 195 44.66 -36.50 -26.16
N LEU A 196 45.25 -35.31 -26.34
CA LEU A 196 46.63 -35.11 -26.78
C LEU A 196 47.70 -35.42 -25.72
N SER A 197 47.34 -35.52 -24.43
CA SER A 197 48.30 -35.82 -23.36
C SER A 197 48.58 -37.32 -23.20
N ASN A 198 47.78 -38.18 -23.85
CA ASN A 198 48.08 -39.61 -23.96
C ASN A 198 48.97 -39.82 -25.18
N SER A 199 50.14 -40.41 -24.95
CA SER A 199 51.31 -40.54 -25.83
C SER A 199 51.12 -41.29 -27.15
N ASN A 200 49.90 -41.46 -27.66
CA ASN A 200 49.64 -42.13 -28.94
C ASN A 200 49.31 -41.07 -30.01
N LEU A 201 50.26 -40.17 -30.27
CA LEU A 201 50.14 -39.20 -31.34
C LEU A 201 50.35 -39.91 -32.68
N ILE A 202 49.27 -40.09 -33.45
CA ILE A 202 49.34 -40.56 -34.83
C ILE A 202 49.96 -39.43 -35.66
N LYS A 203 51.21 -39.61 -36.12
CA LYS A 203 51.84 -38.69 -37.07
C LYS A 203 51.39 -39.11 -38.47
N VAL A 204 50.49 -38.33 -39.05
CA VAL A 204 50.07 -38.44 -40.45
C VAL A 204 50.94 -37.49 -41.27
N VAL A 205 51.76 -38.04 -42.16
CA VAL A 205 52.52 -37.26 -43.14
C VAL A 205 51.93 -37.56 -44.50
N SER A 206 51.39 -36.53 -45.15
CA SER A 206 50.96 -36.60 -46.54
C SER A 206 52.05 -36.00 -47.42
N GLU A 207 52.61 -36.81 -48.31
CA GLU A 207 53.51 -36.33 -49.35
C GLU A 207 52.76 -36.38 -50.69
N LEU A 208 52.65 -35.21 -51.33
CA LEU A 208 52.07 -35.05 -52.65
C LEU A 208 53.20 -35.06 -53.68
N THR A 209 53.19 -36.05 -54.56
CA THR A 209 54.05 -36.07 -55.76
C THR A 209 53.17 -35.98 -57.00
N ASP A 210 53.74 -35.56 -58.14
CA ASP A 210 52.97 -35.29 -59.37
C ASP A 210 52.23 -36.52 -59.94
N ALA A 211 52.54 -37.74 -59.47
CA ALA A 211 51.91 -38.97 -59.93
C ALA A 211 50.92 -39.58 -58.90
N GLU A 212 51.18 -39.48 -57.59
CA GLU A 212 50.33 -40.10 -56.56
C GLU A 212 50.32 -39.32 -55.24
N LEU A 213 49.21 -39.43 -54.51
CA LEU A 213 49.02 -38.86 -53.18
C LEU A 213 49.16 -40.00 -52.15
N SER A 214 50.25 -39.98 -51.39
CA SER A 214 50.53 -41.02 -50.39
C SER A 214 50.32 -40.49 -48.97
N CYS A 215 49.60 -41.25 -48.16
CA CYS A 215 49.32 -40.93 -46.76
C CYS A 215 50.03 -41.95 -45.87
N LYS A 216 51.07 -41.52 -45.17
CA LYS A 216 51.81 -42.37 -44.23
C LYS A 216 51.35 -42.09 -42.81
N VAL A 217 50.70 -43.09 -42.23
CA VAL A 217 50.24 -43.06 -40.83
C VAL A 217 51.26 -43.79 -39.98
N SER A 218 51.88 -43.08 -39.03
CA SER A 218 52.84 -43.67 -38.09
C SER A 218 52.39 -43.43 -36.66
N LEU A 219 52.43 -44.51 -35.86
CA LEU A 219 52.29 -44.44 -34.40
C LEU A 219 53.66 -44.08 -33.81
N ARG A 220 53.68 -43.16 -32.85
CA ARG A 220 54.89 -42.73 -32.16
C ARG A 220 55.10 -43.51 -30.87
#